data_AF-V5EWN0-F1
#
_entry.id   AF-V5EWN0-F1
#
_cell.length_a   1.000
_cell.length_b   1.000
_cell.length_c   1.000
_cell.angle_alpha   90.00
_cell.angle_beta   90.00
_cell.angle_gamma   90.00
#
_symmetry.space_group_name_H-M   'P 1'
#
loop_
_entity.id
_entity.type
_entity.pdbx_description
1 polymer ?
#
loop_
_entity_poly.entity_id
_entity_poly.type
_entity_poly.pdbx_seq_one_letter_code
_entity_poly.pdbx_strand_id
1 'polypeptide(L)'
;MTVKQLAAAGGSSAHHAAQAHAHQPHHLKYGNIIASGFAPDDSDDEQDDPIEDETFSGGSTLNTTASTSSAPRDAASRRYRNLERLDASSRELHSTRRYLFRRPRALQYFRGNTLVRSSAERSSHRLELFFDLVFVGLIATLAEEAIHEHTWGGIVRYVLTYTAAWMVWNYMREVFNAFFVDDLPQRVLVLGVMACLVVFGNNAPNAEELHEESGARATAIGTYLLAGGMVFSVMTAYSFYICQYRIQIRAQATVWLILLTLWISSIFVSTRTCIAMVSIALVLEYASWLFFYSPLFKRLAKLRYSSAVAIEHEIDRFTDFVTLVHGEFLYSVLSGQPVGTGLHSGVARTLLTVVIAFVLHGMYYV
;
A
#
# COMPACT_ATOMS: atom_id res chain seq x y z
N MET A 1 -22.79 -12.10 63.17
CA MET A 1 -21.40 -12.56 63.41
C MET A 1 -20.48 -11.61 62.68
N THR A 2 -19.85 -10.74 63.45
CA THR A 2 -19.06 -9.59 63.02
C THR A 2 -17.69 -9.78 63.67
N VAL A 3 -16.60 -9.80 62.92
CA VAL A 3 -15.27 -9.49 63.48
C VAL A 3 -14.43 -8.76 62.44
N LYS A 4 -14.04 -7.54 62.84
CA LYS A 4 -13.07 -6.62 62.28
C LYS A 4 -11.71 -6.85 62.98
N GLN A 5 -10.63 -6.51 62.26
CA GLN A 5 -9.32 -6.01 62.75
C GLN A 5 -8.28 -6.97 63.38
N LEU A 6 -7.07 -7.02 62.79
CA LEU A 6 -5.84 -6.26 63.14
C LEU A 6 -4.77 -6.59 62.04
N ALA A 7 -4.23 -5.66 61.25
CA ALA A 7 -3.24 -4.60 61.51
C ALA A 7 -1.78 -4.99 61.15
N ALA A 8 -1.32 -4.46 59.99
CA ALA A 8 -0.03 -3.86 59.64
C ALA A 8 1.34 -4.41 60.15
N ALA A 9 2.19 -4.79 59.19
CA ALA A 9 3.63 -4.49 59.06
C ALA A 9 4.06 -5.05 57.67
N GLY A 10 4.49 -4.30 56.66
CA GLY A 10 5.72 -3.49 56.60
C GLY A 10 6.73 -4.22 55.70
N GLY A 11 6.98 -3.74 54.48
CA GLY A 11 8.02 -4.29 53.59
C GLY A 11 7.83 -3.98 52.11
N SER A 12 8.31 -2.81 51.68
CA SER A 12 8.48 -2.43 50.27
C SER A 12 9.65 -3.22 49.66
N SER A 13 9.42 -3.98 48.60
CA SER A 13 10.48 -4.47 47.71
C SER A 13 10.09 -4.20 46.26
N ALA A 14 10.86 -3.33 45.63
CA ALA A 14 10.75 -2.93 44.23
C ALA A 14 10.84 -4.15 43.30
N HIS A 15 9.79 -4.38 42.51
CA HIS A 15 9.87 -5.24 41.34
C HIS A 15 10.48 -4.42 40.19
N HIS A 16 11.76 -4.67 39.90
CA HIS A 16 12.36 -4.38 38.60
C HIS A 16 11.60 -5.16 37.53
N ALA A 17 10.80 -4.47 36.72
CA ALA A 17 10.24 -5.03 35.50
C ALA A 17 11.38 -5.20 34.48
N ALA A 18 11.71 -6.44 34.18
CA ALA A 18 12.67 -6.81 33.15
C ALA A 18 12.21 -6.26 31.79
N GLN A 19 13.06 -5.47 31.14
CA GLN A 19 12.91 -5.10 29.74
C GLN A 19 12.90 -6.39 28.90
N ALA A 20 11.79 -6.64 28.21
CA ALA A 20 11.71 -7.70 27.23
C ALA A 20 12.62 -7.35 26.04
N HIS A 21 13.67 -8.15 25.84
CA HIS A 21 14.51 -8.08 24.65
C HIS A 21 13.64 -8.37 23.42
N ALA A 22 13.38 -7.34 22.61
CA ALA A 22 12.75 -7.49 21.30
C ALA A 22 13.70 -8.25 20.38
N HIS A 23 13.20 -9.35 19.80
CA HIS A 23 13.93 -10.19 18.84
C HIS A 23 14.30 -9.35 17.61
N GLN A 24 15.60 -9.14 17.35
CA GLN A 24 16.09 -8.35 16.22
C GLN A 24 16.27 -9.24 14.98
N PRO A 25 15.51 -9.03 13.88
CA PRO A 25 15.76 -9.73 12.62
C PRO A 25 16.97 -9.12 11.90
N HIS A 26 18.10 -9.82 11.93
CA HIS A 26 19.36 -9.48 11.28
C HIS A 26 19.34 -9.82 9.79
N HIS A 27 18.66 -9.03 8.92
CA HIS A 27 18.89 -9.13 7.46
C HIS A 27 18.49 -7.90 6.61
N LEU A 28 18.08 -6.77 7.19
CA LEU A 28 17.76 -5.58 6.38
C LEU A 28 18.97 -4.65 6.28
N LYS A 29 19.41 -4.36 5.06
CA LYS A 29 20.51 -3.43 4.69
C LYS A 29 20.24 -1.95 5.05
N TYR A 30 19.17 -1.69 5.79
CA TYR A 30 18.82 -0.42 6.39
C TYR A 30 19.26 -0.52 7.85
N GLY A 31 20.23 0.30 8.27
CA GLY A 31 20.76 0.26 9.63
C GLY A 31 19.65 0.23 10.69
N ASN A 32 19.94 -0.36 11.86
CA ASN A 32 19.02 -0.65 12.98
C ASN A 32 17.70 0.16 12.95
N ILE A 33 16.66 -0.42 12.34
CA ILE A 33 15.32 0.17 12.33
C ILE A 33 14.69 -0.10 13.69
N ILE A 34 14.40 0.95 14.44
CA ILE A 34 13.73 0.86 15.75
C ILE A 34 12.24 1.07 15.52
N ALA A 35 11.39 0.13 15.94
CA ALA A 35 9.94 0.29 15.88
C ALA A 35 9.45 0.99 17.17
N SER A 36 8.68 2.07 17.02
CA SER A 36 8.11 2.81 18.15
C SER A 36 6.59 2.97 18.01
N GLY A 37 5.92 3.16 19.14
CA GLY A 37 4.53 3.60 19.16
C GLY A 37 4.36 5.01 18.60
N PHE A 38 3.11 5.45 18.42
CA PHE A 38 2.80 6.82 17.98
C PHE A 38 3.16 7.90 19.02
N ALA A 39 3.27 7.54 20.30
CA ALA A 39 3.76 8.44 21.33
C ALA A 39 5.31 8.45 21.29
N PRO A 40 5.96 9.62 21.17
CA PRO A 40 7.42 9.70 21.22
C PRO A 40 7.93 9.24 22.59
N ASP A 41 8.96 8.41 22.60
CA ASP A 41 9.58 7.93 23.84
C ASP A 41 10.46 9.03 24.44
N ASP A 42 10.60 9.10 25.76
CA ASP A 42 11.36 10.19 26.41
C ASP A 42 12.88 10.07 26.12
N SER A 43 13.36 8.89 25.74
CA SER A 43 14.76 8.64 25.33
C SER A 43 15.14 9.22 23.95
N ASP A 44 14.18 9.61 23.10
CA ASP A 44 14.42 10.35 21.85
C ASP A 44 14.86 11.82 22.13
N ASP A 45 15.19 12.18 23.38
CA ASP A 45 15.65 13.52 23.80
C ASP A 45 17.14 13.77 23.46
N GLU A 46 17.94 12.73 23.19
CA GLU A 46 19.41 12.84 23.08
C GLU A 46 19.98 12.62 21.66
N GLN A 47 19.18 12.18 20.68
CA GLN A 47 19.66 11.79 19.33
C GLN A 47 19.43 12.83 18.22
N ASP A 48 18.89 14.01 18.54
CA ASP A 48 18.64 15.08 17.56
C ASP A 48 19.91 15.93 17.26
N ASP A 49 21.07 15.59 17.83
CA ASP A 49 22.36 16.18 17.43
C ASP A 49 22.86 15.57 16.11
N PRO A 50 23.29 16.38 15.13
CA PRO A 50 23.77 15.85 13.86
C PRO A 50 25.07 15.08 14.05
N ILE A 51 25.20 13.97 13.31
CA ILE A 51 26.45 13.26 13.07
C ILE A 51 27.50 14.29 12.63
N GLU A 52 28.50 14.55 13.47
CA GLU A 52 29.67 15.33 13.10
C GLU A 52 30.47 14.55 12.05
N ASP A 53 30.69 15.16 10.88
CA ASP A 53 31.63 14.66 9.88
C ASP A 53 33.03 14.64 10.50
N GLU A 54 33.56 13.44 10.80
CA GLU A 54 34.97 13.27 11.16
C GLU A 54 35.85 13.68 9.97
N THR A 55 36.29 14.93 9.96
CA THR A 55 37.42 15.38 9.15
C THR A 55 38.57 15.79 10.06
N PHE A 56 39.60 14.95 10.03
CA PHE A 56 40.89 15.11 10.67
C PHE A 56 41.59 16.40 10.19
N SER A 57 41.81 17.38 11.08
CA SER A 57 42.95 18.31 11.00
C SER A 57 43.20 18.97 12.35
N GLY A 58 44.47 18.99 12.77
CA GLY A 58 44.87 19.26 14.14
C GLY A 58 45.08 20.72 14.53
N GLY A 59 45.21 20.91 15.84
CA GLY A 59 45.98 21.99 16.47
C GLY A 59 45.19 23.18 17.02
N SER A 60 45.46 23.46 18.29
CA SER A 60 45.30 24.75 19.01
C SER A 60 44.15 24.86 20.02
N THR A 61 44.58 25.22 21.22
CA THR A 61 43.90 25.37 22.52
C THR A 61 42.97 26.59 22.66
N LEU A 62 41.98 26.41 23.56
CA LEU A 62 41.20 27.37 24.34
C LEU A 62 40.31 28.41 23.62
N ASN A 63 38.98 28.26 23.76
CA ASN A 63 38.17 29.23 24.52
C ASN A 63 36.74 28.71 24.79
N THR A 64 36.37 28.76 26.08
CA THR A 64 35.00 28.59 26.57
C THR A 64 34.22 29.88 26.30
N THR A 65 33.30 29.86 25.34
CA THR A 65 32.23 30.85 25.23
C THR A 65 30.93 30.19 24.78
N ALA A 66 29.90 30.40 25.61
CA ALA A 66 28.52 29.95 25.54
C ALA A 66 27.95 29.77 24.12
N SER A 67 27.42 28.57 23.88
CA SER A 67 26.59 28.19 22.74
C SER A 67 25.20 28.82 22.82
N THR A 68 25.06 30.08 22.40
CA THR A 68 23.75 30.77 22.27
C THR A 68 23.12 30.65 20.88
N SER A 69 23.42 29.57 20.13
CA SER A 69 22.83 29.32 18.79
C SER A 69 21.82 28.16 18.73
N SER A 70 21.68 27.35 19.79
CA SER A 70 20.80 26.16 19.82
C SER A 70 19.35 26.44 20.26
N ALA A 71 19.10 27.53 20.99
CA ALA A 71 17.80 27.83 21.61
C ALA A 71 16.56 27.88 20.65
N PRO A 72 16.64 28.38 19.41
CA PRO A 72 15.47 28.43 18.52
C PRO A 72 15.08 27.06 17.96
N ARG A 73 16.06 26.17 17.76
CA ARG A 73 15.85 24.81 17.22
C ARG A 73 15.17 23.92 18.26
N ASP A 74 15.55 24.07 19.53
CA ASP A 74 14.96 23.42 20.69
C ASP A 74 13.47 23.76 20.90
N ALA A 75 13.08 25.02 20.68
CA ALA A 75 11.68 25.42 20.82
C ALA A 75 10.78 24.82 19.72
N ALA A 76 11.30 24.74 18.49
CA ALA A 76 10.59 24.14 17.37
C ALA A 76 10.43 22.62 17.55
N SER A 77 11.50 21.91 17.92
CA SER A 77 11.46 20.45 18.17
C SER A 77 10.45 20.10 19.26
N ARG A 78 10.47 20.82 20.40
CA ARG A 78 9.50 20.66 21.49
C ARG A 78 8.05 20.87 21.03
N ARG A 79 7.81 21.87 20.17
CA ARG A 79 6.46 22.13 19.61
C ARG A 79 5.99 20.97 18.73
N TYR A 80 6.83 20.44 17.84
CA TYR A 80 6.48 19.29 17.02
C TYR A 80 6.19 18.05 17.87
N ARG A 81 6.99 17.79 18.91
CA ARG A 81 6.81 16.65 19.80
C ARG A 81 5.50 16.73 20.61
N ASN A 82 5.14 17.93 21.08
CA ASN A 82 3.83 18.14 21.71
C ASN A 82 2.68 17.87 20.73
N LEU A 83 2.81 18.24 19.45
CA LEU A 83 1.82 17.91 18.42
C LEU A 83 1.74 16.38 18.19
N GLU A 84 2.87 15.68 18.18
CA GLU A 84 2.92 14.20 18.06
C GLU A 84 2.23 13.52 19.26
N ARG A 85 2.49 13.97 20.49
CA ARG A 85 1.82 13.47 21.71
C ARG A 85 0.30 13.70 21.65
N LEU A 86 -0.15 14.89 21.27
CA LEU A 86 -1.57 15.20 21.12
C LEU A 86 -2.23 14.33 20.04
N ASP A 87 -1.54 14.08 18.92
CA ASP A 87 -2.02 13.21 17.85
C ASP A 87 -2.09 11.74 18.31
N ALA A 88 -1.11 11.27 19.10
CA ALA A 88 -1.12 9.94 19.72
C ALA A 88 -2.32 9.77 20.68
N SER A 89 -2.54 10.70 21.61
CA SER A 89 -3.71 10.67 22.50
C SER A 89 -5.03 10.75 21.72
N SER A 90 -5.08 11.53 20.64
CA SER A 90 -6.24 11.57 19.75
C SER A 90 -6.44 10.23 19.03
N ARG A 91 -5.37 9.50 18.64
CA ARG A 91 -5.49 8.14 18.06
C ARG A 91 -6.11 7.16 19.02
N GLU A 92 -5.69 7.19 20.28
CA GLU A 92 -6.22 6.31 21.32
C GLU A 92 -7.71 6.57 21.58
N LEU A 93 -8.11 7.83 21.77
CA LEU A 93 -9.52 8.24 21.96
C LEU A 93 -10.43 7.81 20.80
N HIS A 94 -9.93 7.90 19.57
CA HIS A 94 -10.70 7.55 18.37
C HIS A 94 -10.55 6.08 17.95
N SER A 95 -9.78 5.27 18.67
CA SER A 95 -9.63 3.84 18.37
C SER A 95 -10.91 3.05 18.69
N THR A 96 -11.60 3.40 19.77
CA THR A 96 -12.80 2.68 20.25
C THR A 96 -14.10 3.15 19.60
N ARG A 97 -14.10 4.31 18.95
CA ARG A 97 -15.30 4.93 18.38
C ARG A 97 -15.43 4.62 16.88
N ARG A 98 -16.64 4.28 16.43
CA ARG A 98 -16.97 4.16 15.00
C ARG A 98 -17.51 5.50 14.49
N TYR A 99 -17.00 5.96 13.36
CA TYR A 99 -17.41 7.21 12.73
C TYR A 99 -17.87 6.94 11.31
N LEU A 100 -18.88 7.67 10.83
CA LEU A 100 -19.27 7.66 9.42
C LEU A 100 -18.26 8.42 8.56
N PHE A 101 -17.67 9.48 9.11
CA PHE A 101 -16.61 10.26 8.48
C PHE A 101 -15.46 10.40 9.47
N ARG A 102 -14.30 9.89 9.11
CA ARG A 102 -13.11 9.94 9.96
C ARG A 102 -12.06 10.82 9.30
N ARG A 103 -11.35 11.59 10.11
CA ARG A 103 -10.17 12.32 9.61
C ARG A 103 -9.11 11.29 9.17
N PRO A 104 -8.58 11.38 7.94
CA PRO A 104 -7.59 10.43 7.45
C PRO A 104 -6.31 10.55 8.28
N ARG A 105 -5.73 9.40 8.61
CA ARG A 105 -4.50 9.32 9.40
C ARG A 105 -3.57 8.28 8.79
N ALA A 106 -2.27 8.60 8.79
CA ALA A 106 -1.25 7.64 8.41
C ALA A 106 -1.22 6.48 9.42
N LEU A 107 -1.24 5.26 8.90
CA LEU A 107 -1.08 4.02 9.67
C LEU A 107 0.33 3.85 10.21
N GLN A 108 1.29 4.22 9.37
CA GLN A 108 2.69 4.08 9.67
C GLN A 108 3.51 5.00 8.79
N TYR A 109 4.65 5.42 9.32
CA TYR A 109 5.59 6.26 8.60
C TYR A 109 6.97 6.14 9.27
N PHE A 110 8.00 6.41 8.48
CA PHE A 110 9.36 6.57 9.01
C PHE A 110 9.54 7.98 9.52
N ARG A 111 10.14 8.11 10.71
CA ARG A 111 10.68 9.35 11.29
C ARG A 111 12.18 9.13 11.43
N GLY A 112 12.97 9.62 10.47
CA GLY A 112 14.38 9.23 10.36
C GLY A 112 14.52 7.71 10.19
N ASN A 113 15.22 7.06 11.13
CA ASN A 113 15.40 5.60 11.15
C ASN A 113 14.36 4.86 12.03
N THR A 114 13.44 5.59 12.66
CA THR A 114 12.41 5.00 13.54
C THR A 114 11.13 4.76 12.75
N LEU A 115 10.62 3.53 12.80
CA LEU A 115 9.32 3.15 12.24
C LEU A 115 8.23 3.42 13.28
N VAL A 116 7.40 4.43 13.03
CA VAL A 116 6.28 4.78 13.92
C VAL A 116 5.03 4.03 13.47
N ARG A 117 4.50 3.15 14.32
CA ARG A 117 3.26 2.37 14.04
C ARG A 117 2.45 2.09 15.31
N SER A 118 1.18 1.71 15.14
CA SER A 118 0.37 1.17 16.25
C SER A 118 0.76 -0.29 16.54
N SER A 119 0.75 -0.68 17.81
CA SER A 119 0.86 -2.09 18.23
C SER A 119 -0.44 -2.87 18.02
N ALA A 120 -1.58 -2.19 17.99
CA ALA A 120 -2.85 -2.79 17.63
C ALA A 120 -2.93 -2.92 16.10
N GLU A 121 -2.87 -4.17 15.64
CA GLU A 121 -3.23 -4.57 14.29
C GLU A 121 -4.71 -4.27 14.08
N ARG A 122 -5.02 -3.42 13.10
CA ARG A 122 -6.41 -3.10 12.79
C ARG A 122 -6.58 -3.07 11.29
N SER A 123 -7.02 -4.20 10.76
CA SER A 123 -7.31 -4.43 9.36
C SER A 123 -8.80 -4.24 9.08
N SER A 124 -9.17 -3.55 8.00
CA SER A 124 -10.48 -3.77 7.35
C SER A 124 -10.34 -4.91 6.34
N HIS A 125 -9.75 -6.02 6.79
CA HIS A 125 -9.34 -7.16 5.97
C HIS A 125 -10.47 -7.67 5.07
N ARG A 126 -11.72 -7.61 5.52
CA ARG A 126 -12.89 -8.06 4.74
C ARG A 126 -13.16 -7.22 3.49
N LEU A 127 -13.01 -5.89 3.54
CA LEU A 127 -13.24 -5.05 2.37
C LEU A 127 -12.08 -5.13 1.39
N GLU A 128 -10.85 -5.25 1.92
CA GLU A 128 -9.64 -5.48 1.13
C GLU A 128 -9.75 -6.81 0.38
N LEU A 129 -10.10 -7.89 1.08
CA LEU A 129 -10.31 -9.21 0.48
C LEU A 129 -11.45 -9.22 -0.55
N PHE A 130 -12.55 -8.49 -0.28
CA PHE A 130 -13.65 -8.38 -1.23
C PHE A 130 -13.26 -7.61 -2.51
N PHE A 131 -12.43 -6.57 -2.38
CA PHE A 131 -11.84 -5.88 -3.52
C PHE A 131 -10.93 -6.83 -4.32
N ASP A 132 -10.07 -7.57 -3.63
CA ASP A 132 -9.15 -8.52 -4.24
C ASP A 132 -9.90 -9.63 -5.00
N LEU A 133 -11.06 -10.09 -4.50
CA LEU A 133 -11.92 -11.06 -5.21
C LEU A 133 -12.39 -10.56 -6.58
N VAL A 134 -12.83 -9.29 -6.67
CA VAL A 134 -13.24 -8.71 -7.96
C VAL A 134 -12.06 -8.55 -8.89
N PHE A 135 -10.89 -8.21 -8.36
CA PHE A 135 -9.67 -8.12 -9.16
C PHE A 135 -9.22 -9.49 -9.69
N VAL A 136 -9.36 -10.56 -8.90
CA VAL A 136 -9.10 -11.94 -9.35
C VAL A 136 -10.04 -12.35 -10.48
N GLY A 137 -11.35 -12.10 -10.34
CA GLY A 137 -12.32 -12.36 -11.41
C GLY A 137 -12.00 -11.59 -12.68
N LEU A 138 -11.59 -10.33 -12.56
CA LEU A 138 -11.13 -9.51 -13.69
C LEU A 138 -9.93 -10.14 -14.41
N ILE A 139 -8.90 -10.58 -13.67
CA ILE A 139 -7.73 -11.23 -14.28
C ILE A 139 -8.12 -12.51 -14.99
N ALA A 140 -9.02 -13.31 -14.40
CA ALA A 140 -9.51 -14.53 -15.01
C ALA A 140 -10.21 -14.26 -16.34
N THR A 141 -11.11 -13.27 -16.40
CA THR A 141 -11.79 -12.86 -17.65
C THR A 141 -10.78 -12.41 -18.72
N LEU A 142 -9.78 -11.60 -18.36
CA LEU A 142 -8.76 -11.17 -19.31
C LEU A 142 -7.89 -12.34 -19.80
N ALA A 143 -7.59 -13.31 -18.92
CA ALA A 143 -6.79 -14.48 -19.26
C ALA A 143 -7.55 -15.47 -20.15
N GLU A 144 -8.83 -15.71 -19.88
CA GLU A 144 -9.69 -16.59 -20.69
C GLU A 144 -9.76 -16.10 -22.14
N GLU A 145 -9.92 -14.79 -22.33
CA GLU A 145 -9.90 -14.16 -23.64
C GLU A 145 -8.56 -14.37 -24.38
N ALA A 146 -7.43 -14.23 -23.68
CA ALA A 146 -6.11 -14.50 -24.24
C ALA A 146 -5.90 -15.99 -24.58
N ILE A 147 -6.59 -16.89 -23.87
CA ILE A 147 -6.60 -18.32 -24.16
C ILE A 147 -7.46 -18.61 -25.40
N HIS A 148 -8.58 -17.92 -25.61
CA HIS A 148 -9.37 -18.12 -26.83
C HIS A 148 -8.65 -17.63 -28.08
N GLU A 149 -7.96 -16.49 -27.99
CA GLU A 149 -7.18 -15.92 -29.09
C GLU A 149 -5.69 -16.25 -28.96
N HIS A 150 -5.29 -17.42 -29.46
CA HIS A 150 -3.88 -17.87 -29.49
C HIS A 150 -3.00 -17.09 -30.50
N THR A 151 -3.07 -15.76 -30.52
CA THR A 151 -2.31 -14.88 -31.39
C THR A 151 -1.40 -13.95 -30.58
N TRP A 152 -0.35 -13.43 -31.22
CA TRP A 152 0.50 -12.40 -30.61
C TRP A 152 -0.30 -11.13 -30.25
N GLY A 153 -1.35 -10.81 -31.02
CA GLY A 153 -2.25 -9.69 -30.73
C GLY A 153 -2.98 -9.86 -29.41
N GLY A 154 -3.60 -11.04 -29.20
CA GLY A 154 -4.28 -11.39 -27.95
C GLY A 154 -3.36 -11.32 -26.72
N ILE A 155 -2.11 -11.79 -26.86
CA ILE A 155 -1.11 -11.69 -25.78
C ILE A 155 -0.77 -10.24 -25.45
N VAL A 156 -0.51 -9.40 -26.46
CA VAL A 156 -0.20 -7.97 -26.25
C VAL A 156 -1.38 -7.26 -25.59
N ARG A 157 -2.60 -7.52 -26.06
CA ARG A 157 -3.84 -6.99 -25.49
C ARG A 157 -4.01 -7.40 -24.02
N TYR A 158 -3.77 -8.67 -23.70
CA TYR A 158 -3.78 -9.17 -22.33
C TYR A 158 -2.75 -8.46 -21.45
N VAL A 159 -1.48 -8.41 -21.88
CA VAL A 159 -0.41 -7.78 -21.10
C VAL A 159 -0.73 -6.32 -20.79
N LEU A 160 -1.21 -5.56 -21.78
CA LEU A 160 -1.56 -4.15 -21.58
C LEU A 160 -2.75 -3.96 -20.65
N THR A 161 -3.83 -4.70 -20.86
CA THR A 161 -5.06 -4.55 -20.05
C THR A 161 -4.87 -5.08 -18.63
N TYR A 162 -4.16 -6.19 -18.47
CA TYR A 162 -3.72 -6.71 -17.18
C TYR A 162 -2.84 -5.69 -16.45
N THR A 163 -1.84 -5.11 -17.12
CA THR A 163 -0.93 -4.14 -16.50
C THR A 163 -1.70 -2.87 -16.07
N ALA A 164 -2.66 -2.41 -16.86
CA ALA A 164 -3.52 -1.28 -16.47
C ALA A 164 -4.37 -1.62 -15.24
N ALA A 165 -5.04 -2.78 -15.23
CA ALA A 165 -5.80 -3.23 -14.07
C ALA A 165 -4.90 -3.38 -12.81
N TRP A 166 -3.68 -3.90 -13.00
CA TRP A 166 -2.66 -4.02 -11.97
C TRP A 166 -2.23 -2.66 -11.39
N MET A 167 -2.15 -1.60 -12.21
CA MET A 167 -1.90 -0.24 -11.69
C MET A 167 -3.02 0.21 -10.74
N VAL A 168 -4.29 0.01 -11.12
CA VAL A 168 -5.44 0.36 -10.26
C VAL A 168 -5.42 -0.44 -8.96
N TRP A 169 -5.12 -1.73 -9.03
CA TRP A 169 -4.95 -2.57 -7.85
C TRP A 169 -3.84 -2.04 -6.93
N ASN A 170 -2.69 -1.63 -7.49
CA ASN A 170 -1.62 -1.00 -6.72
C ASN A 170 -2.03 0.33 -6.09
N TYR A 171 -2.81 1.16 -6.78
CA TYR A 171 -3.32 2.40 -6.21
C TYR A 171 -4.21 2.14 -4.99
N MET A 172 -5.10 1.15 -5.08
CA MET A 172 -5.92 0.73 -3.94
C MET A 172 -5.09 0.08 -2.84
N ARG A 173 -4.06 -0.71 -3.19
CA ARG A 173 -3.11 -1.28 -2.24
C ARG A 173 -2.43 -0.20 -1.42
N GLU A 174 -1.92 0.84 -2.07
CA GLU A 174 -1.33 1.99 -1.38
C GLU A 174 -2.35 2.69 -0.47
N VAL A 175 -3.61 2.84 -0.88
CA VAL A 175 -4.65 3.41 -0.01
C VAL A 175 -4.87 2.56 1.25
N PHE A 176 -5.01 1.24 1.10
CA PHE A 176 -5.23 0.32 2.21
C PHE A 176 -4.04 0.25 3.17
N ASN A 177 -2.82 0.27 2.64
CA ASN A 177 -1.59 0.22 3.42
C ASN A 177 -1.28 1.57 4.11
N ALA A 178 -1.49 2.70 3.43
CA ALA A 178 -1.07 4.00 3.92
C ALA A 178 -2.09 4.62 4.91
N PHE A 179 -3.39 4.39 4.71
CA PHE A 179 -4.46 5.09 5.40
C PHE A 179 -5.45 4.14 6.09
N PHE A 180 -5.61 4.31 7.39
CA PHE A 180 -6.67 3.60 8.12
C PHE A 180 -7.92 4.46 8.19
N VAL A 181 -8.90 4.15 7.34
CA VAL A 181 -10.15 4.89 7.37
C VAL A 181 -11.40 4.02 7.57
N ASP A 182 -11.70 2.90 6.91
CA ASP A 182 -13.00 2.15 7.00
C ASP A 182 -14.26 3.00 7.30
N ASP A 183 -14.32 4.20 6.73
CA ASP A 183 -15.44 5.11 6.85
C ASP A 183 -16.25 5.10 5.55
N LEU A 184 -17.33 5.87 5.52
CA LEU A 184 -18.20 5.91 4.35
C LEU A 184 -17.44 6.36 3.08
N PRO A 185 -16.65 7.45 3.07
CA PRO A 185 -15.80 7.83 1.93
C PRO A 185 -14.91 6.71 1.40
N GLN A 186 -14.19 5.98 2.27
CA GLN A 186 -13.33 4.89 1.80
C GLN A 186 -14.16 3.74 1.22
N ARG A 187 -15.30 3.39 1.82
CA ARG A 187 -16.20 2.35 1.30
C ARG A 187 -16.80 2.72 -0.05
N VAL A 188 -17.18 3.99 -0.22
CA VAL A 188 -17.68 4.53 -1.50
C VAL A 188 -16.56 4.53 -2.54
N LEU A 189 -15.33 4.88 -2.17
CA LEU A 189 -14.17 4.77 -3.06
C LEU A 189 -13.96 3.33 -3.52
N VAL A 190 -13.91 2.37 -2.59
CA VAL A 190 -13.74 0.94 -2.91
C VAL A 190 -14.83 0.48 -3.87
N LEU A 191 -16.11 0.75 -3.56
CA LEU A 191 -17.23 0.39 -4.42
C LEU A 191 -17.14 1.04 -5.81
N GLY A 192 -16.79 2.33 -5.88
CA GLY A 192 -16.64 3.06 -7.13
C GLY A 192 -15.53 2.51 -8.01
N VAL A 193 -14.37 2.18 -7.42
CA VAL A 193 -13.25 1.56 -8.13
C VAL A 193 -13.61 0.15 -8.59
N MET A 194 -14.29 -0.65 -7.76
CA MET A 194 -14.78 -1.98 -8.15
C MET A 194 -15.73 -1.90 -9.34
N ALA A 195 -16.67 -0.95 -9.32
CA ALA A 195 -17.58 -0.72 -10.45
C ALA A 195 -16.80 -0.35 -11.73
N CYS A 196 -15.79 0.52 -11.62
CA CYS A 196 -14.92 0.87 -12.75
C CYS A 196 -14.15 -0.35 -13.28
N LEU A 197 -13.62 -1.20 -12.40
CA LEU A 197 -12.90 -2.43 -12.77
C LEU A 197 -13.82 -3.45 -13.46
N VAL A 198 -15.06 -3.60 -13.01
CA VAL A 198 -16.05 -4.47 -13.67
C VAL A 198 -16.36 -3.96 -15.08
N VAL A 199 -16.61 -2.65 -15.23
CA VAL A 199 -16.84 -2.07 -16.56
C VAL A 199 -15.58 -2.17 -17.42
N PHE A 200 -14.40 -1.94 -16.86
CA PHE A 200 -13.12 -2.13 -17.54
C PHE A 200 -12.98 -3.56 -18.08
N GLY A 201 -13.20 -4.58 -17.24
CA GLY A 201 -13.08 -5.98 -17.61
C GLY A 201 -14.01 -6.42 -18.73
N ASN A 202 -15.23 -5.89 -18.77
CA ASN A 202 -16.18 -6.18 -19.84
C ASN A 202 -15.84 -5.50 -21.18
N ASN A 203 -14.99 -4.48 -21.19
CA ASN A 203 -14.64 -3.71 -22.39
C ASN A 203 -13.20 -3.94 -22.86
N ALA A 204 -12.30 -4.34 -21.96
CA ALA A 204 -10.90 -4.60 -22.23
C ALA A 204 -10.65 -5.71 -23.28
N PRO A 205 -11.45 -6.79 -23.36
CA PRO A 205 -11.36 -7.77 -24.44
C PRO A 205 -11.44 -7.16 -25.84
N ASN A 206 -12.30 -6.16 -26.03
CA ASN A 206 -12.54 -5.52 -27.32
C ASN A 206 -11.82 -4.16 -27.45
N ALA A 207 -10.78 -3.91 -26.65
CA ALA A 207 -10.09 -2.62 -26.62
C ALA A 207 -9.28 -2.30 -27.89
N GLU A 208 -9.12 -3.25 -28.81
CA GLU A 208 -8.42 -3.09 -30.09
C GLU A 208 -9.28 -2.45 -31.19
N GLU A 209 -10.62 -2.55 -31.06
CA GLU A 209 -11.59 -1.98 -31.97
C GLU A 209 -11.44 -0.45 -32.04
N LEU A 210 -11.56 0.13 -33.24
CA LEU A 210 -11.48 1.57 -33.39
C LEU A 210 -12.70 2.25 -32.78
N HIS A 211 -12.53 3.52 -32.36
CA HIS A 211 -13.63 4.27 -31.73
C HIS A 211 -14.89 4.40 -32.61
N GLU A 212 -14.70 4.43 -33.93
CA GLU A 212 -15.79 4.50 -34.91
C GLU A 212 -16.56 3.18 -35.04
N GLU A 213 -15.92 2.05 -34.72
CA GLU A 213 -16.48 0.70 -34.80
C GLU A 213 -17.13 0.30 -33.46
N SER A 214 -16.53 0.72 -32.34
CA SER A 214 -16.97 0.33 -31.00
C SER A 214 -16.50 1.31 -29.90
N GLY A 215 -17.39 1.53 -28.93
CA GLY A 215 -17.10 2.31 -27.74
C GLY A 215 -16.24 1.60 -26.70
N ALA A 216 -15.83 0.34 -26.93
CA ALA A 216 -15.16 -0.50 -25.94
C ALA A 216 -13.83 0.11 -25.46
N ARG A 217 -12.96 0.53 -26.39
CA ARG A 217 -11.67 1.16 -26.06
C ARG A 217 -11.83 2.44 -25.22
N ALA A 218 -12.75 3.30 -25.63
CA ALA A 218 -13.04 4.54 -24.92
C ALA A 218 -13.59 4.27 -23.51
N THR A 219 -14.44 3.25 -23.39
CA THR A 219 -15.02 2.83 -22.12
C THR A 219 -13.97 2.23 -21.19
N ALA A 220 -13.11 1.34 -21.68
CA ALA A 220 -12.02 0.77 -20.88
C ALA A 220 -11.04 1.84 -20.39
N ILE A 221 -10.55 2.71 -21.28
CA ILE A 221 -9.65 3.80 -20.87
C ILE A 221 -10.38 4.78 -19.95
N GLY A 222 -11.64 5.11 -20.24
CA GLY A 222 -12.46 6.02 -19.45
C GLY A 222 -12.68 5.52 -18.02
N THR A 223 -12.99 4.24 -17.84
CA THR A 223 -13.17 3.65 -16.50
C THR A 223 -11.85 3.46 -15.76
N TYR A 224 -10.75 3.16 -16.45
CA TYR A 224 -9.41 3.19 -15.88
C TYR A 224 -9.06 4.59 -15.32
N LEU A 225 -9.27 5.63 -16.12
CA LEU A 225 -9.02 7.01 -15.71
C LEU A 225 -9.96 7.46 -14.60
N LEU A 226 -11.22 7.02 -14.62
CA LEU A 226 -12.18 7.32 -13.55
C LEU A 226 -11.75 6.66 -12.24
N ALA A 227 -11.33 5.40 -12.26
CA ALA A 227 -10.82 4.69 -11.09
C ALA A 227 -9.57 5.38 -10.52
N GLY A 228 -8.56 5.66 -11.35
CA GLY A 228 -7.37 6.39 -10.95
C GLY A 228 -7.72 7.78 -10.42
N GLY A 229 -8.61 8.50 -11.10
CA GLY A 229 -9.07 9.84 -10.71
C GLY A 229 -9.75 9.86 -9.35
N MET A 230 -10.61 8.87 -9.06
CA MET A 230 -11.21 8.70 -7.73
C MET A 230 -10.13 8.48 -6.66
N VAL A 231 -9.18 7.57 -6.89
CA VAL A 231 -8.12 7.25 -5.93
C VAL A 231 -7.22 8.48 -5.70
N PHE A 232 -6.67 9.08 -6.75
CA PHE A 232 -5.79 10.24 -6.63
C PHE A 232 -6.51 11.47 -6.07
N SER A 233 -7.81 11.64 -6.32
CA SER A 233 -8.61 12.70 -5.68
C SER A 233 -8.69 12.49 -4.16
N VAL A 234 -8.98 11.27 -3.70
CA VAL A 234 -9.03 10.94 -2.27
C VAL A 234 -7.65 11.08 -1.64
N MET A 235 -6.59 10.57 -2.27
CA MET A 235 -5.22 10.70 -1.78
C MET A 235 -4.80 12.18 -1.69
N THR A 236 -5.15 12.99 -2.69
CA THR A 236 -4.88 14.44 -2.68
C THR A 236 -5.65 15.12 -1.55
N ALA A 237 -6.92 14.78 -1.33
CA ALA A 237 -7.71 15.27 -0.19
C ALA A 237 -7.05 14.89 1.15
N TYR A 238 -6.57 13.65 1.28
CA TYR A 238 -5.87 13.16 2.47
C TYR A 238 -4.54 13.89 2.70
N SER A 239 -3.85 14.30 1.64
CA SER A 239 -2.60 15.07 1.72
C SER A 239 -2.70 16.42 2.42
N PHE A 240 -3.92 16.98 2.56
CA PHE A 240 -4.15 18.21 3.35
C PHE A 240 -4.14 17.96 4.85
N TYR A 241 -4.47 16.75 5.30
CA TYR A 241 -4.50 16.37 6.71
C TYR A 241 -3.21 15.68 7.14
N ILE A 242 -2.61 14.86 6.27
CA ILE A 242 -1.43 14.05 6.56
C ILE A 242 -0.18 14.77 6.07
N CYS A 243 0.59 15.33 7.00
CA CYS A 243 1.75 16.15 6.66
C CYS A 243 3.02 15.33 6.34
N GLN A 244 3.09 14.08 6.78
CA GLN A 244 4.30 13.25 6.80
C GLN A 244 4.81 12.91 5.39
N TYR A 245 3.94 12.56 4.44
CA TYR A 245 4.35 12.20 3.07
C TYR A 245 3.48 12.88 1.99
N ARG A 246 2.90 14.04 2.29
CA ARG A 246 2.08 14.82 1.33
C ARG A 246 2.81 15.20 0.05
N ILE A 247 4.12 15.42 0.11
CA ILE A 247 4.93 15.78 -1.06
C ILE A 247 4.97 14.61 -2.04
N GLN A 248 5.16 13.38 -1.54
CA GLN A 248 5.15 12.16 -2.35
C GLN A 248 3.77 11.96 -3.01
N ILE A 249 2.68 12.07 -2.23
CA ILE A 249 1.31 11.94 -2.74
C ILE A 249 1.02 12.96 -3.86
N ARG A 250 1.33 14.24 -3.61
CA ARG A 250 1.03 15.33 -4.55
C ARG A 250 1.89 15.26 -5.80
N ALA A 251 3.15 14.87 -5.67
CA ALA A 251 4.03 14.67 -6.82
C ALA A 251 3.52 13.51 -7.69
N GLN A 252 3.15 12.38 -7.10
CA GLN A 252 2.54 11.26 -7.82
C GLN A 252 1.23 11.68 -8.51
N ALA A 253 0.34 12.38 -7.81
CA ALA A 253 -0.92 12.85 -8.38
C ALA A 253 -0.69 13.84 -9.54
N THR A 254 0.34 14.70 -9.45
CA THR A 254 0.69 15.64 -10.52
C THR A 254 1.21 14.90 -11.75
N VAL A 255 2.07 13.89 -11.57
CA VAL A 255 2.55 13.06 -12.69
C VAL A 255 1.39 12.30 -13.33
N TRP A 256 0.49 11.73 -12.52
CA TRP A 256 -0.69 11.04 -13.04
C TRP A 256 -1.61 11.98 -13.85
N LEU A 257 -1.81 13.23 -13.41
CA LEU A 257 -2.55 14.25 -14.18
C LEU A 257 -1.89 14.60 -15.52
N ILE A 258 -0.57 14.57 -15.60
CA ILE A 258 0.15 14.78 -16.86
C ILE A 258 -0.10 13.58 -17.78
N LEU A 259 0.03 12.36 -17.26
CA LEU A 259 -0.15 11.11 -18.03
C LEU A 259 -1.61 10.87 -18.43
N LEU A 260 -2.57 11.46 -17.73
CA LEU A 260 -3.97 11.47 -18.11
C LEU A 260 -4.19 12.04 -19.52
N THR A 261 -3.40 13.05 -19.93
CA THR A 261 -3.47 13.58 -21.29
C THR A 261 -3.04 12.55 -22.34
N LEU A 262 -2.05 11.71 -22.01
CA LEU A 262 -1.54 10.65 -22.89
C LEU A 262 -2.58 9.53 -23.06
N TRP A 263 -3.25 9.14 -21.97
CA TRP A 263 -4.35 8.16 -21.99
C TRP A 263 -5.57 8.64 -22.76
N ILE A 264 -6.01 9.90 -22.55
CA ILE A 264 -7.15 10.43 -23.30
C ILE A 264 -6.81 10.47 -24.79
N SER A 265 -5.58 10.87 -25.13
CA SER A 265 -5.14 10.94 -26.52
C SER A 265 -5.16 9.55 -27.18
N SER A 266 -4.82 8.46 -26.47
CA SER A 266 -4.78 7.11 -27.05
C SER A 266 -6.14 6.57 -27.49
N ILE A 267 -7.26 7.17 -27.02
CA ILE A 267 -8.62 6.80 -27.44
C ILE A 267 -8.86 7.08 -28.93
N PHE A 268 -8.22 8.13 -29.48
CA PHE A 268 -8.52 8.63 -30.83
C PHE A 268 -7.52 8.16 -31.91
N VAL A 269 -6.52 7.36 -31.55
CA VAL A 269 -5.46 6.95 -32.48
C VAL A 269 -5.68 5.53 -33.00
N SER A 270 -4.99 5.17 -34.07
CA SER A 270 -4.93 3.79 -34.58
C SER A 270 -4.36 2.83 -33.54
N THR A 271 -4.75 1.55 -33.65
CA THR A 271 -4.43 0.51 -32.65
C THR A 271 -2.93 0.37 -32.38
N ARG A 272 -2.07 0.44 -33.41
CA ARG A 272 -0.60 0.33 -33.24
C ARG A 272 -0.02 1.49 -32.44
N THR A 273 -0.47 2.70 -32.71
CA THR A 273 0.00 3.89 -31.98
C THR A 273 -0.61 3.93 -30.58
N CYS A 274 -1.86 3.49 -30.41
CA CYS A 274 -2.49 3.31 -29.11
C CYS A 274 -1.67 2.37 -28.22
N ILE A 275 -1.27 1.20 -28.74
CA ILE A 275 -0.39 0.26 -28.03
C ILE A 275 0.90 0.95 -27.56
N ALA A 276 1.57 1.70 -28.44
CA ALA A 276 2.79 2.41 -28.08
C ALA A 276 2.55 3.49 -27.00
N MET A 277 1.51 4.31 -27.14
CA MET A 277 1.17 5.37 -26.19
C MET A 277 0.79 4.81 -24.81
N VAL A 278 -0.05 3.78 -24.77
CA VAL A 278 -0.46 3.11 -23.52
C VAL A 278 0.73 2.43 -22.86
N SER A 279 1.60 1.77 -23.63
CA SER A 279 2.84 1.18 -23.09
C SER A 279 3.73 2.24 -22.44
N ILE A 280 3.93 3.38 -23.12
CA ILE A 280 4.71 4.50 -22.56
C ILE A 280 4.04 5.06 -21.31
N ALA A 281 2.71 5.24 -21.32
CA ALA A 281 1.96 5.72 -20.17
C ALA A 281 2.15 4.81 -18.95
N LEU A 282 1.96 3.49 -19.12
CA LEU A 282 2.12 2.50 -18.06
C LEU A 282 3.55 2.46 -17.51
N VAL A 283 4.56 2.51 -18.38
CA VAL A 283 5.96 2.55 -17.96
C VAL A 283 6.27 3.82 -17.16
N LEU A 284 5.77 4.97 -17.61
CA LEU A 284 5.96 6.24 -16.91
C LEU A 284 5.22 6.27 -15.57
N GLU A 285 4.00 5.72 -15.49
CA GLU A 285 3.25 5.58 -14.24
C GLU A 285 4.03 4.71 -13.25
N TYR A 286 4.48 3.54 -13.67
CA TYR A 286 5.23 2.63 -12.82
C TYR A 286 6.57 3.22 -12.36
N ALA A 287 7.33 3.82 -13.30
CA ALA A 287 8.60 4.44 -13.02
C ALA A 287 8.44 5.64 -12.07
N SER A 288 7.36 6.42 -12.22
CA SER A 288 7.05 7.52 -11.30
C SER A 288 6.82 7.02 -9.88
N TRP A 289 6.02 5.94 -9.73
CA TRP A 289 5.77 5.33 -8.44
C TRP A 289 7.08 4.82 -7.83
N LEU A 290 7.88 4.07 -8.59
CA LEU A 290 9.17 3.56 -8.11
C LEU A 290 10.09 4.71 -7.67
N PHE A 291 10.12 5.81 -8.42
CA PHE A 291 10.94 6.97 -8.10
C PHE A 291 10.49 7.67 -6.81
N PHE A 292 9.22 8.04 -6.66
CA PHE A 292 8.75 8.82 -5.51
C PHE A 292 8.78 8.05 -4.18
N TYR A 293 8.64 6.73 -4.23
CA TYR A 293 8.74 5.86 -3.05
C TYR A 293 10.17 5.32 -2.81
N SER A 294 11.13 5.61 -3.70
CA SER A 294 12.53 5.20 -3.53
C SER A 294 13.27 5.98 -2.43
N PRO A 295 14.35 5.40 -1.86
CA PRO A 295 15.27 6.14 -0.99
C PRO A 295 15.95 7.34 -1.67
N LEU A 296 16.07 7.33 -3.01
CA LEU A 296 16.69 8.40 -3.78
C LEU A 296 15.88 9.69 -3.68
N PHE A 297 14.56 9.60 -3.85
CA PHE A 297 13.68 10.76 -3.71
C PHE A 297 13.69 11.32 -2.29
N LYS A 298 13.73 10.44 -1.27
CA LYS A 298 13.84 10.86 0.14
C LYS A 298 15.10 11.71 0.40
N ARG A 299 16.24 11.28 -0.16
CA ARG A 299 17.52 12.00 -0.08
C ARG A 299 17.47 13.33 -0.83
N LEU A 300 16.91 13.34 -2.04
CA LEU A 300 16.83 14.53 -2.89
C LEU A 300 15.91 15.60 -2.29
N ALA A 301 14.75 15.19 -1.77
CA ALA A 301 13.75 16.10 -1.20
C ALA A 301 13.98 16.42 0.30
N LYS A 302 15.07 15.92 0.90
CA LYS A 302 15.43 16.13 2.33
C LYS A 302 14.24 15.90 3.28
N LEU A 303 13.50 14.82 3.05
CA LEU A 303 12.27 14.55 3.79
C LEU A 303 12.58 13.99 5.19
N ARG A 304 12.08 14.66 6.24
CA ARG A 304 12.17 14.17 7.65
C ARG A 304 11.29 12.94 7.89
N TYR A 305 10.19 12.84 7.15
CA TYR A 305 9.22 11.77 7.24
C TYR A 305 9.01 11.11 5.88
N SER A 306 8.76 9.80 5.87
CA SER A 306 8.49 9.05 4.64
C SER A 306 7.37 8.05 4.85
N SER A 307 6.66 7.71 3.77
CA SER A 307 5.79 6.52 3.74
C SER A 307 6.57 5.28 4.17
N ALA A 308 5.91 4.43 4.95
CA ALA A 308 6.37 3.11 5.35
C ALA A 308 5.34 2.08 4.89
N VAL A 309 5.78 0.90 4.47
CA VAL A 309 4.91 -0.21 4.03
C VAL A 309 4.76 -1.22 5.17
N ALA A 310 3.53 -1.64 5.47
CA ALA A 310 3.22 -2.53 6.58
C ALA A 310 3.56 -3.95 6.13
N ILE A 311 4.82 -4.34 6.29
CA ILE A 311 5.36 -5.54 5.64
C ILE A 311 4.55 -6.78 6.05
N GLU A 312 4.19 -6.91 7.32
CA GLU A 312 3.40 -8.03 7.81
C GLU A 312 2.00 -8.09 7.15
N HIS A 313 1.27 -6.97 7.17
CA HIS A 313 -0.05 -6.88 6.54
C HIS A 313 -0.01 -7.10 5.01
N GLU A 314 1.05 -6.61 4.36
CA GLU A 314 1.23 -6.83 2.92
C GLU A 314 1.52 -8.29 2.61
N ILE A 315 2.34 -8.97 3.40
CA ILE A 315 2.61 -10.41 3.24
C ILE A 315 1.31 -11.22 3.39
N ASP A 316 0.52 -10.93 4.42
CA ASP A 316 -0.78 -11.59 4.64
C ASP A 316 -1.71 -11.35 3.45
N ARG A 317 -1.77 -10.12 2.94
CA ARG A 317 -2.61 -9.80 1.80
C ARG A 317 -2.13 -10.43 0.48
N PHE A 318 -0.83 -10.49 0.24
CA PHE A 318 -0.30 -11.20 -0.93
C PHE A 318 -0.59 -12.70 -0.84
N THR A 319 -0.49 -13.27 0.35
CA THR A 319 -0.89 -14.65 0.65
C THR A 319 -2.38 -14.89 0.34
N ASP A 320 -3.27 -14.03 0.82
CA ASP A 320 -4.70 -14.13 0.53
C ASP A 320 -4.98 -13.96 -0.97
N PHE A 321 -4.35 -12.98 -1.61
CA PHE A 321 -4.51 -12.73 -3.04
C PHE A 321 -4.09 -13.93 -3.87
N VAL A 322 -2.93 -14.53 -3.59
CA VAL A 322 -2.46 -15.74 -4.28
C VAL A 322 -3.41 -16.90 -4.03
N THR A 323 -3.91 -17.06 -2.80
CA THR A 323 -4.92 -18.07 -2.47
C THR A 323 -6.20 -17.89 -3.28
N LEU A 324 -6.69 -16.65 -3.42
CA LEU A 324 -7.86 -16.33 -4.23
C LEU A 324 -7.64 -16.64 -5.72
N VAL A 325 -6.48 -16.30 -6.28
CA VAL A 325 -6.14 -16.63 -7.68
C VAL A 325 -6.14 -18.14 -7.91
N HIS A 326 -5.55 -18.92 -6.99
CA HIS A 326 -5.60 -20.38 -7.08
C HIS A 326 -7.04 -20.92 -6.94
N GLY A 327 -7.85 -20.29 -6.08
CA GLY A 327 -9.27 -20.61 -5.93
C GLY A 327 -10.06 -20.39 -7.23
N GLU A 328 -9.86 -19.26 -7.91
CA GLU A 328 -10.50 -18.97 -9.20
C GLU A 328 -10.05 -19.93 -10.31
N PHE A 329 -8.76 -20.29 -10.32
CA PHE A 329 -8.26 -21.33 -11.22
C PHE A 329 -8.93 -22.69 -10.96
N LEU A 330 -9.08 -23.09 -9.69
CA LEU A 330 -9.79 -24.33 -9.35
C LEU A 330 -11.29 -24.24 -9.69
N TYR A 331 -11.90 -23.06 -9.54
CA TYR A 331 -13.27 -22.82 -9.94
C TYR A 331 -13.45 -23.03 -11.45
N SER A 332 -12.57 -22.49 -12.30
CA SER A 332 -12.67 -22.64 -13.75
C SER A 332 -12.61 -24.11 -14.20
N VAL A 333 -11.83 -24.95 -13.51
CA VAL A 333 -11.74 -26.41 -13.74
C VAL A 333 -13.05 -27.13 -13.43
N LEU A 334 -13.84 -26.63 -12.47
CA LEU A 334 -15.13 -27.20 -12.09
C LEU A 334 -16.31 -26.61 -12.87
N SER A 335 -16.21 -25.32 -13.22
CA SER A 335 -17.24 -24.56 -13.92
C SER A 335 -17.43 -25.07 -15.35
N GLY A 336 -18.68 -25.12 -15.84
CA GLY A 336 -18.97 -25.56 -17.21
C GLY A 336 -18.91 -27.08 -17.46
N GLN A 337 -18.69 -27.90 -16.43
CA GLN A 337 -18.61 -29.37 -16.53
C GLN A 337 -17.70 -29.90 -17.68
N PRO A 338 -16.45 -29.40 -17.82
CA PRO A 338 -15.58 -29.69 -18.97
C PRO A 338 -15.21 -31.18 -19.08
N VAL A 339 -15.40 -31.93 -18.00
CA VAL A 339 -15.08 -33.34 -17.91
C VAL A 339 -16.20 -34.24 -18.46
N GLY A 340 -17.46 -33.83 -18.43
CA GLY A 340 -18.58 -34.74 -18.70
C GLY A 340 -18.87 -35.72 -17.55
N THR A 341 -19.75 -36.69 -17.78
CA THR A 341 -20.20 -37.65 -16.74
C THR A 341 -19.52 -39.01 -16.88
N GLY A 342 -19.04 -39.56 -15.76
CA GLY A 342 -18.43 -40.90 -15.67
C GLY A 342 -16.91 -40.89 -15.45
N LEU A 343 -16.32 -42.07 -15.31
CA LEU A 343 -14.88 -42.24 -15.07
C LEU A 343 -14.16 -42.51 -16.39
N HIS A 344 -13.53 -41.48 -16.97
CA HIS A 344 -12.77 -41.58 -18.22
C HIS A 344 -11.51 -40.70 -18.19
N SER A 345 -10.73 -40.70 -19.27
CA SER A 345 -9.44 -40.00 -19.37
C SER A 345 -9.50 -38.48 -19.10
N GLY A 346 -10.68 -37.86 -19.27
CA GLY A 346 -10.92 -36.45 -18.93
C GLY A 346 -10.85 -36.20 -17.42
N VAL A 347 -11.36 -37.12 -16.61
CA VAL A 347 -11.28 -37.05 -15.14
C VAL A 347 -9.83 -37.10 -14.70
N ALA A 348 -9.03 -38.00 -15.28
CA ALA A 348 -7.61 -38.11 -14.97
C ALA A 348 -6.83 -36.83 -15.30
N ARG A 349 -7.11 -36.19 -16.45
CA ARG A 349 -6.49 -34.90 -16.82
C ARG A 349 -6.87 -33.78 -15.85
N THR A 350 -8.13 -33.73 -15.46
CA THR A 350 -8.64 -32.73 -14.51
C THR A 350 -8.02 -32.90 -13.12
N LEU A 351 -7.93 -34.14 -12.64
CA LEU A 351 -7.23 -34.45 -11.39
C LEU A 351 -5.75 -34.03 -11.47
N LEU A 352 -5.09 -34.27 -12.59
CA LEU A 352 -3.71 -33.81 -12.79
C LEU A 352 -3.60 -32.28 -12.75
N THR A 353 -4.53 -31.56 -13.37
CA THR A 353 -4.60 -30.09 -13.29
C THR A 353 -4.74 -29.60 -11.84
N VAL A 354 -5.57 -30.25 -11.03
CA VAL A 354 -5.72 -29.94 -9.60
C VAL A 354 -4.43 -30.24 -8.83
N VAL A 355 -3.76 -31.35 -9.12
CA VAL A 355 -2.46 -31.68 -8.49
C VAL A 355 -1.40 -30.64 -8.86
N ILE A 356 -1.33 -30.20 -10.11
CA ILE A 356 -0.42 -29.13 -10.55
C ILE A 356 -0.72 -27.85 -9.79
N ALA A 357 -1.98 -27.45 -9.68
CA ALA A 357 -2.37 -26.27 -8.91
C ALA A 357 -1.97 -26.38 -7.43
N PHE A 358 -2.15 -27.56 -6.82
CA PHE A 358 -1.76 -27.82 -5.44
C PHE A 358 -0.24 -27.73 -5.24
N VAL A 359 0.55 -28.26 -6.18
CA VAL A 359 2.02 -28.17 -6.13
C VAL A 359 2.49 -26.72 -6.33
N LEU A 360 1.92 -25.99 -7.29
CA LEU A 360 2.24 -24.57 -7.52
C LEU A 360 1.90 -23.71 -6.30
N HIS A 361 0.74 -23.95 -5.68
CA HIS A 361 0.38 -23.33 -4.42
C HIS A 361 1.43 -23.66 -3.35
N GLY A 362 1.77 -24.95 -3.17
CA GLY A 362 2.80 -25.38 -2.22
C GLY A 362 4.16 -24.70 -2.41
N MET A 363 4.59 -24.47 -3.65
CA MET A 363 5.86 -23.78 -3.96
C MET A 363 5.89 -22.31 -3.52
N TYR A 364 4.73 -21.65 -3.42
CA TYR A 364 4.67 -20.25 -2.97
C TYR A 364 4.84 -20.11 -1.45
N TYR A 365 4.50 -21.15 -0.68
CA TYR A 365 4.49 -21.12 0.79
C TYR A 365 5.69 -21.83 1.44
N VAL A 366 6.59 -22.40 0.65
CA VAL A 366 7.88 -22.96 1.09
C VAL A 366 8.96 -21.90 0.93
#